data_AF-A0A960ING7-F1
#
_entry.id   AF-A0A960ING7-F1
#
_cell.length_a   1.000
_cell.length_b   1.000
_cell.length_c   1.000
_cell.angle_alpha   90.00
_cell.angle_beta   90.00
_cell.angle_gamma   90.00
#
_symmetry.space_group_name_H-M   'P 1'
#
loop_
_entity.id
_entity.type
_entity.pdbx_description
1 polymer ?
#
loop_
_entity_poly.entity_id
_entity_poly.type
_entity_poly.pdbx_seq_one_letter_code
_entity_poly.pdbx_strand_id
1 'polypeptide(L)'
;DENSRTSAALVRILLAERYGLAPETRPAAARLEEMLSESDAALLIGDPALEVPRDRYVVLDLAGEWLELTGLPFVFAVWAARGEVAESVPVDRFRASLDEGLAELDAIVAETATETGLEPAVLSDYYTRNLRYPMGAAEQAGLGEFLRRAAAHGLAPTLGRLRFVGAVRA
;
A
#
# COMPACT_ATOMS: atom_id res chain seq x y z
N ASP A 1 -1.92 -10.06 -8.63
CA ASP A 1 -3.27 -9.69 -8.19
C ASP A 1 -3.88 -8.64 -9.12
N GLU A 2 -5.00 -8.98 -9.76
CA GLU A 2 -5.78 -8.07 -10.63
C GLU A 2 -6.32 -6.83 -9.91
N ASN A 3 -6.46 -6.89 -8.58
CA ASN A 3 -7.05 -5.82 -7.79
C ASN A 3 -6.05 -4.72 -7.41
N SER A 4 -4.76 -4.85 -7.76
CA SER A 4 -3.73 -3.87 -7.38
C SER A 4 -3.11 -3.15 -8.57
N ARG A 5 -3.45 -1.86 -8.73
CA ARG A 5 -2.72 -0.97 -9.66
C ARG A 5 -1.42 -0.45 -9.04
N THR A 6 -1.46 -0.03 -7.78
CA THR A 6 -0.31 0.57 -7.10
C THR A 6 0.81 -0.43 -6.86
N SER A 7 0.51 -1.60 -6.26
CA SER A 7 1.55 -2.59 -5.94
C SER A 7 2.13 -3.25 -7.20
N ALA A 8 1.32 -3.42 -8.25
CA ALA A 8 1.81 -3.90 -9.54
C ALA A 8 2.79 -2.92 -10.20
N ALA A 9 2.55 -1.61 -10.08
CA ALA A 9 3.52 -0.61 -10.52
C ALA A 9 4.77 -0.60 -9.63
N LEU A 10 4.59 -0.62 -8.31
CA LEU A 10 5.69 -0.60 -7.34
C LEU A 10 6.64 -1.79 -7.53
N VAL A 11 6.13 -3.02 -7.62
CA VAL A 11 6.98 -4.21 -7.77
C VAL A 11 7.81 -4.13 -9.05
N ARG A 12 7.26 -3.59 -10.14
CA ARG A 12 7.98 -3.42 -11.41
C ARG A 12 9.11 -2.40 -11.29
N ILE A 13 8.88 -1.29 -10.58
CA ILE A 13 9.92 -0.29 -10.28
C ILE A 13 11.04 -0.93 -9.44
N LEU A 14 10.68 -1.63 -8.37
CA LEU A 14 11.65 -2.26 -7.46
C LEU A 14 12.49 -3.31 -8.18
N LEU A 15 11.86 -4.19 -8.96
CA LEU A 15 12.55 -5.20 -9.76
C LEU A 15 13.53 -4.56 -10.75
N ALA A 16 13.10 -3.52 -11.46
CA ALA A 16 13.95 -2.84 -12.43
C ALA A 16 15.13 -2.12 -11.77
N GLU A 17 14.89 -1.39 -10.67
CA GLU A 17 15.88 -0.45 -10.13
C GLU A 17 16.77 -1.02 -9.05
N ARG A 18 16.28 -1.97 -8.23
CA ARG A 18 17.09 -2.63 -7.21
C ARG A 18 17.75 -3.90 -7.71
N TYR A 19 17.05 -4.65 -8.54
CA TYR A 19 17.47 -5.98 -8.96
C TYR A 19 17.91 -6.06 -10.42
N GLY A 20 17.69 -5.00 -11.22
CA GLY A 20 18.02 -5.00 -12.65
C GLY A 20 17.16 -5.97 -13.47
N LEU A 21 15.96 -6.29 -12.99
CA LEU A 21 15.07 -7.29 -13.57
C LEU A 21 13.86 -6.63 -14.24
N ALA A 22 13.44 -7.18 -15.37
CA ALA A 22 12.23 -6.78 -16.08
C ALA A 22 11.42 -8.03 -16.51
N PRO A 23 10.85 -8.78 -15.55
CA PRO A 23 10.14 -10.01 -15.88
C PRO A 23 8.82 -9.74 -16.60
N GLU A 24 8.35 -10.74 -17.34
CA GLU A 24 6.98 -10.75 -17.85
C GLU A 24 5.98 -10.83 -16.68
N THR A 25 4.90 -10.07 -16.78
CA THR A 25 3.85 -10.04 -15.75
C THR A 25 2.53 -10.47 -16.35
N ARG A 26 1.82 -11.37 -15.67
CA ARG A 26 0.46 -11.76 -16.03
C ARG A 26 -0.50 -11.51 -14.86
N PRO A 27 -1.72 -11.01 -15.11
CA PRO A 27 -2.76 -10.96 -14.10
C PRO A 27 -3.17 -12.38 -13.66
N ALA A 28 -3.53 -12.52 -12.40
CA ALA A 28 -4.00 -13.76 -11.82
C ALA A 28 -4.83 -13.47 -10.57
N ALA A 29 -5.77 -14.38 -10.28
CA ALA A 29 -6.47 -14.41 -9.00
C ALA A 29 -5.47 -14.61 -7.85
N ALA A 30 -5.77 -14.05 -6.67
CA ALA A 30 -4.91 -14.10 -5.49
C ALA A 30 -4.90 -15.50 -4.82
N ARG A 31 -4.44 -16.52 -5.56
CA ARG A 31 -4.26 -17.90 -5.09
C ARG A 31 -2.80 -18.30 -5.25
N LEU A 32 -2.03 -18.21 -4.16
CA LEU A 32 -0.57 -18.31 -4.17
C LEU A 32 -0.04 -19.54 -4.92
N GLU A 33 -0.52 -20.73 -4.56
CA GLU A 33 -0.03 -21.98 -5.15
C GLU A 33 -0.34 -22.08 -6.66
N GLU A 34 -1.49 -21.59 -7.11
CA GLU A 34 -1.86 -21.52 -8.52
C GLU A 34 -1.03 -20.47 -9.28
N MET A 35 -0.70 -19.35 -8.64
CA MET A 35 0.18 -18.35 -9.25
C MET A 35 1.58 -18.92 -9.45
N LEU A 36 2.12 -19.62 -8.44
CA LEU A 36 3.46 -20.19 -8.44
C LEU A 36 3.60 -21.45 -9.30
N SER A 37 2.50 -22.13 -9.66
CA SER A 37 2.55 -23.26 -10.59
C SER A 37 2.83 -22.84 -12.04
N GLU A 38 2.57 -21.58 -12.39
CA GLU A 38 2.83 -21.04 -13.74
C GLU A 38 3.71 -19.77 -13.75
N SER A 39 4.28 -19.37 -12.61
CA SER A 39 5.19 -18.23 -12.49
C SER A 39 6.27 -18.46 -11.43
N ASP A 40 7.45 -17.87 -11.61
CA ASP A 40 8.55 -17.97 -10.63
C ASP A 40 8.28 -17.18 -9.33
N ALA A 41 7.39 -16.20 -9.37
CA ALA A 41 7.04 -15.34 -8.25
C ALA A 41 5.58 -14.88 -8.33
N ALA A 42 5.02 -14.50 -7.18
CA ALA A 42 3.64 -14.03 -7.04
C ALA A 42 3.57 -12.68 -6.32
N LEU A 43 2.78 -11.75 -6.86
CA LEU A 43 2.38 -10.51 -6.18
C LEU A 43 0.98 -10.68 -5.57
N LEU A 44 0.91 -10.64 -4.25
CA LEU A 44 -0.31 -10.64 -3.44
C LEU A 44 -0.47 -9.32 -2.70
N ILE A 45 -1.71 -8.89 -2.47
CA ILE A 45 -2.05 -7.71 -1.65
C ILE A 45 -3.24 -8.03 -0.74
N GLY A 46 -3.50 -7.17 0.24
CA GLY A 46 -4.61 -7.34 1.18
C GLY A 46 -4.45 -8.58 2.05
N ASP A 47 -5.57 -9.13 2.52
CA ASP A 47 -5.59 -10.26 3.45
C ASP A 47 -4.83 -11.50 2.92
N PRO A 48 -4.92 -11.90 1.63
CA PRO A 48 -4.13 -13.00 1.10
C PRO A 48 -2.62 -12.83 1.26
N ALA A 49 -2.11 -11.59 1.31
CA ALA A 49 -0.70 -11.33 1.54
C ALA A 49 -0.29 -11.52 3.02
N LEU A 50 -1.23 -11.33 3.95
CA LEU A 50 -1.02 -11.53 5.39
C LEU A 50 -1.01 -13.03 5.76
N GLU A 51 -1.67 -13.86 4.96
CA GLU A 51 -1.77 -15.31 5.15
C GLU A 51 -0.55 -16.10 4.63
N VAL A 52 0.39 -15.45 3.94
CA VAL A 52 1.52 -16.15 3.30
C VAL A 52 2.47 -16.74 4.35
N PRO A 53 2.73 -18.07 4.33
CA PRO A 53 3.65 -18.70 5.27
C PRO A 53 5.10 -18.31 4.98
N ARG A 54 5.67 -17.46 5.83
CA ARG A 54 7.02 -16.88 5.66
C ARG A 54 8.17 -17.86 5.86
N ASP A 55 7.90 -19.03 6.44
CA ASP A 55 8.86 -20.13 6.58
C ASP A 55 8.99 -20.97 5.30
N ARG A 56 7.97 -20.93 4.42
CA ARG A 56 7.94 -21.67 3.15
C ARG A 56 8.43 -20.84 1.96
N TYR A 57 8.31 -19.52 2.02
CA TYR A 57 8.58 -18.63 0.89
C TYR A 57 9.56 -17.52 1.24
N VAL A 58 10.36 -17.10 0.25
CA VAL A 58 11.07 -15.83 0.32
C VAL A 58 10.06 -14.71 0.05
N VAL A 59 9.72 -13.96 1.10
CA VAL A 59 8.73 -12.88 1.03
C VAL A 59 9.44 -11.54 1.03
N LEU A 60 9.23 -10.77 -0.04
CA LEU A 60 9.67 -9.37 -0.12
C LEU A 60 8.53 -8.45 0.33
N ASP A 61 8.80 -7.64 1.34
CA ASP A 61 7.88 -6.57 1.74
C ASP A 61 8.10 -5.38 0.81
N LEU A 62 7.15 -5.09 -0.08
CA LEU A 62 7.31 -4.00 -1.06
C LEU A 62 7.53 -2.63 -0.42
N ALA A 63 6.92 -2.35 0.74
CA ALA A 63 7.13 -1.08 1.44
C ALA A 63 8.51 -1.04 2.08
N GLY A 64 8.99 -2.16 2.63
CA GLY A 64 10.36 -2.32 3.11
C GLY A 64 11.38 -2.16 1.97
N GLU A 65 11.14 -2.82 0.84
CA GLU A 65 12.01 -2.73 -0.34
C GLU A 65 12.05 -1.30 -0.92
N TRP A 66 10.93 -0.57 -0.85
CA TRP A 66 10.85 0.84 -1.21
C TRP A 66 11.62 1.74 -0.25
N LEU A 67 11.49 1.51 1.06
CA LEU A 67 12.20 2.25 2.09
C LEU A 67 13.71 2.11 1.92
N GLU A 68 14.19 0.90 1.66
CA GLU A 68 15.60 0.63 1.41
C GLU A 68 16.11 1.29 0.10
N LEU A 69 15.28 1.36 -0.96
CA LEU A 69 15.65 2.04 -2.20
C LEU A 69 15.68 3.57 -2.07
N THR A 70 14.76 4.15 -1.32
CA THR A 70 14.48 5.60 -1.38
C THR A 70 14.72 6.36 -0.08
N GLY A 71 14.76 5.65 1.05
CA GLY A 71 14.72 6.25 2.39
C GLY A 71 13.37 6.89 2.75
N LEU A 72 12.33 6.68 1.95
CA LEU A 72 11.02 7.32 2.13
C LEU A 72 9.92 6.29 2.46
N PRO A 73 8.87 6.67 3.20
CA PRO A 73 7.69 5.83 3.35
C PRO A 73 6.97 5.64 2.01
N PHE A 74 6.22 4.54 1.89
CA PHE A 74 5.38 4.27 0.72
C PHE A 74 3.90 4.57 1.00
N VAL A 75 3.21 5.18 0.03
CA VAL A 75 1.77 5.51 0.12
C VAL A 75 0.99 4.64 -0.85
N PHE A 76 0.31 3.60 -0.34
CA PHE A 76 -0.48 2.68 -1.18
C PHE A 76 -1.79 3.27 -1.68
N ALA A 77 -2.45 4.08 -0.86
CA ALA A 77 -3.77 4.63 -1.15
C ALA A 77 -3.94 6.03 -0.55
N VAL A 78 -4.79 6.83 -1.19
CA VAL A 78 -5.19 8.16 -0.72
C VAL A 78 -6.69 8.35 -0.93
N TRP A 79 -7.31 9.14 -0.06
CA TRP A 79 -8.60 9.74 -0.36
C TRP A 79 -8.38 10.92 -1.31
N ALA A 80 -8.91 10.83 -2.53
CA ALA A 80 -8.78 11.87 -3.55
C ALA A 80 -10.15 12.45 -3.93
N ALA A 81 -10.19 13.76 -4.14
CA ALA A 81 -11.36 14.48 -4.63
C ALA A 81 -11.01 15.22 -5.92
N ARG A 82 -11.99 15.35 -6.82
CA ARG A 82 -11.82 16.19 -8.01
C ARG A 82 -11.67 17.65 -7.60
N GLY A 83 -10.89 18.40 -8.38
CA GLY A 83 -10.46 19.76 -8.04
C GLY A 83 -11.60 20.71 -7.74
N GLU A 84 -12.73 20.54 -8.44
CA GLU A 84 -13.93 21.39 -8.37
C GLU A 84 -14.68 21.25 -7.03
N VAL A 85 -14.54 20.12 -6.35
CA VAL A 85 -15.24 19.84 -5.08
C VAL A 85 -14.29 19.73 -3.89
N ALA A 86 -12.98 19.84 -4.13
CA ALA A 86 -11.96 19.56 -3.12
C ALA A 86 -12.11 20.44 -1.86
N GLU A 87 -12.50 21.71 -2.02
CA GLU A 87 -12.69 22.65 -0.90
C GLU A 87 -13.95 22.35 -0.06
N SER A 88 -14.90 21.61 -0.62
CA SER A 88 -16.12 21.20 0.07
C SER A 88 -15.98 19.88 0.83
N VAL A 89 -14.83 19.19 0.70
CA VAL A 89 -14.57 17.93 1.38
C VAL A 89 -14.52 18.18 2.89
N PRO A 90 -15.34 17.48 3.70
CA PRO A 90 -15.36 17.68 5.14
C PRO A 90 -14.19 16.94 5.80
N VAL A 91 -12.96 17.43 5.59
CA VAL A 91 -11.71 16.78 6.03
C VAL A 91 -11.75 16.44 7.53
N ASP A 92 -12.31 17.32 8.36
CA ASP A 92 -12.38 17.09 9.80
C ASP A 92 -13.31 15.93 10.18
N ARG A 93 -14.31 15.57 9.37
CA ARG A 93 -15.13 14.37 9.58
C ARG A 93 -14.35 13.10 9.29
N PHE A 94 -13.53 13.08 8.24
CA PHE A 94 -12.65 11.95 7.95
C PHE A 94 -11.62 11.76 9.05
N ARG A 95 -11.07 12.87 9.59
CA ARG A 95 -10.14 12.83 10.72
C ARG A 95 -10.80 12.31 11.99
N ALA A 96 -11.98 12.83 12.34
CA ALA A 96 -12.71 12.38 13.51
C ALA A 96 -13.05 10.88 13.42
N SER A 97 -13.47 10.40 12.24
CA SER A 97 -13.74 8.99 12.00
C SER A 97 -12.49 8.11 12.14
N LEU A 98 -11.33 8.58 11.67
CA LEU A 98 -10.06 7.88 11.89
C LEU A 98 -9.69 7.84 13.37
N ASP A 99 -9.80 8.97 14.07
CA ASP A 99 -9.46 9.07 15.50
C ASP A 99 -10.37 8.14 16.34
N GLU A 100 -11.65 8.05 16.01
CA GLU A 100 -12.61 7.12 16.61
C GLU A 100 -12.24 5.65 16.32
N GLY A 101 -11.94 5.32 15.07
CA GLY A 101 -11.52 3.96 14.71
C GLY A 101 -10.21 3.54 15.40
N LEU A 102 -9.27 4.46 15.60
CA LEU A 102 -8.04 4.20 16.34
C LEU A 102 -8.29 4.04 17.85
N ALA A 103 -9.27 4.74 18.42
CA ALA A 103 -9.65 4.58 19.82
C ALA A 103 -10.35 3.23 20.08
N GLU A 104 -11.08 2.71 19.09
CA GLU A 104 -11.80 1.44 19.15
C GLU A 104 -11.04 0.29 18.46
N LEU A 105 -9.71 0.42 18.32
CA LEU A 105 -8.93 -0.52 17.51
C LEU A 105 -9.00 -1.96 18.01
N ASP A 106 -9.08 -2.19 19.33
CA ASP A 106 -9.21 -3.53 19.90
C ASP A 106 -10.51 -4.22 19.47
N ALA A 107 -11.61 -3.46 19.36
CA ALA A 107 -12.89 -3.98 18.89
C ALA A 107 -12.82 -4.32 17.39
N ILE A 108 -12.20 -3.45 16.59
CA ILE A 108 -11.98 -3.68 15.15
C ILE A 108 -11.13 -4.94 14.94
N VAL A 109 -10.05 -5.11 15.71
CA VAL A 109 -9.19 -6.29 15.66
C VAL A 109 -9.99 -7.56 15.99
N ALA A 110 -10.82 -7.54 17.03
CA ALA A 110 -11.64 -8.70 17.41
C ALA A 110 -12.68 -9.09 16.34
N GLU A 111 -13.33 -8.09 15.74
CA GLU A 111 -14.27 -8.29 14.64
C GLU A 111 -13.57 -8.84 13.39
N THR A 112 -12.49 -8.18 12.95
CA THR A 112 -11.72 -8.63 11.77
C THR A 112 -11.13 -10.03 11.97
N ALA A 113 -10.64 -10.36 13.17
CA ALA A 113 -10.13 -11.70 13.47
C ALA A 113 -11.20 -12.77 13.29
N THR A 114 -12.46 -12.46 13.63
CA THR A 114 -13.60 -13.37 13.46
C THR A 114 -13.95 -13.54 11.97
N GLU A 115 -13.91 -12.46 11.19
CA GLU A 115 -14.24 -12.49 9.76
C GLU A 115 -13.17 -13.19 8.90
N THR A 116 -11.90 -12.93 9.20
CA THR A 116 -10.76 -13.39 8.39
C THR A 116 -10.13 -14.67 8.92
N GLY A 117 -10.31 -15.00 10.20
CA GLY A 117 -9.61 -16.10 10.87
C GLY A 117 -8.14 -15.80 11.21
N LEU A 118 -7.67 -14.56 10.98
CA LEU A 118 -6.32 -14.14 11.33
C LEU A 118 -6.17 -13.96 12.84
N GLU A 119 -4.97 -14.25 13.35
CA GLU A 119 -4.65 -14.07 14.77
C GLU A 119 -4.76 -12.59 15.18
N PRO A 120 -5.47 -12.25 16.28
CA PRO A 120 -5.63 -10.86 16.73
C PRO A 120 -4.31 -10.10 16.91
N ALA A 121 -3.25 -10.80 17.34
CA ALA A 121 -1.93 -10.20 17.50
C ALA A 121 -1.30 -9.76 16.16
N VAL A 122 -1.54 -10.53 15.08
CA VAL A 122 -1.07 -10.19 13.72
C VAL A 122 -1.81 -8.96 13.20
N LEU A 123 -3.13 -8.92 13.38
CA LEU A 123 -3.96 -7.78 12.98
C LEU A 123 -3.61 -6.51 13.76
N SER A 124 -3.43 -6.62 15.08
CA SER A 124 -3.03 -5.50 15.93
C SER A 124 -1.66 -4.95 15.52
N ASP A 125 -0.67 -5.81 15.25
CA ASP A 125 0.63 -5.39 14.73
C ASP A 125 0.49 -4.69 13.37
N TYR A 126 -0.27 -5.28 12.46
CA TYR A 126 -0.50 -4.71 11.13
C TYR A 126 -1.12 -3.32 11.19
N TYR A 127 -2.19 -3.13 11.98
CA TYR A 127 -2.89 -1.85 12.07
C TYR A 127 -2.14 -0.76 12.83
N THR A 128 -1.21 -1.12 13.73
CA THR A 128 -0.48 -0.15 14.57
C THR A 128 0.96 0.11 14.13
N ARG A 129 1.65 -0.90 13.60
CA ARG A 129 3.08 -0.81 13.25
C ARG A 129 3.33 -0.76 11.75
N ASN A 130 2.57 -1.52 10.97
CA ASN A 130 2.78 -1.60 9.51
C ASN A 130 2.00 -0.52 8.76
N LEU A 131 0.81 -0.16 9.23
CA LEU A 131 0.02 0.93 8.66
C LEU A 131 0.34 2.28 9.30
N ARG A 132 0.37 3.30 8.44
CA ARG A 132 0.48 4.71 8.80
C ARG A 132 -0.64 5.47 8.07
N TYR A 133 -1.48 6.13 8.85
CA TYR A 133 -2.66 6.84 8.34
C TYR A 133 -2.43 8.34 8.11
N PRO A 134 -1.64 9.06 8.94
CA PRO A 134 -1.38 10.48 8.69
C PRO A 134 -0.57 10.70 7.40
N MET A 135 -0.94 11.74 6.65
CA MET A 135 -0.25 12.14 5.41
C MET A 135 0.70 13.31 5.68
N GLY A 136 1.84 13.01 6.30
CA GLY A 136 2.90 13.96 6.66
C GLY A 136 3.76 14.40 5.48
N ALA A 137 4.81 15.18 5.77
CA ALA A 137 5.74 15.64 4.74
C ALA A 137 6.54 14.48 4.11
N ALA A 138 6.90 13.47 4.90
CA ALA A 138 7.63 12.29 4.43
C ALA A 138 6.76 11.44 3.50
N GLU A 139 5.49 11.23 3.84
CA GLU A 139 4.52 10.50 3.02
C GLU A 139 4.23 11.24 1.71
N GLN A 140 4.14 12.57 1.75
CA GLN A 140 4.00 13.39 0.54
C GLN A 140 5.23 13.30 -0.37
N ALA A 141 6.43 13.30 0.22
CA ALA A 141 7.67 13.09 -0.53
C ALA A 141 7.72 11.68 -1.14
N GLY A 142 7.38 10.65 -0.37
CA GLY A 142 7.31 9.26 -0.84
C GLY A 142 6.31 9.07 -1.97
N LEU A 143 5.11 9.62 -1.86
CA LEU A 143 4.11 9.61 -2.92
C LEU A 143 4.60 10.33 -4.18
N GLY A 144 5.20 11.51 -4.03
CA GLY A 144 5.78 12.25 -5.14
C GLY A 144 6.87 11.47 -5.87
N GLU A 145 7.75 10.82 -5.12
CA GLU A 145 8.84 10.01 -5.66
C GLU A 145 8.33 8.75 -6.37
N PHE A 146 7.33 8.08 -5.81
CA PHE A 146 6.68 6.94 -6.47
C PHE A 146 6.06 7.36 -7.81
N LEU A 147 5.29 8.46 -7.84
CA LEU A 147 4.66 8.93 -9.07
C LEU A 147 5.68 9.33 -10.14
N ARG A 148 6.80 9.96 -9.73
CA ARG A 148 7.90 10.30 -10.63
C ARG A 148 8.52 9.04 -11.26
N ARG A 149 8.83 8.02 -10.46
CA ARG A 149 9.38 6.74 -10.95
C ARG A 149 8.38 5.98 -11.80
N ALA A 150 7.12 5.89 -11.36
CA ALA A 150 6.05 5.27 -12.13
C ALA A 150 5.90 5.91 -13.52
N ALA A 151 5.96 7.24 -13.61
CA ALA A 151 5.95 7.93 -14.90
C ALA A 151 7.20 7.64 -15.75
N ALA A 152 8.39 7.61 -15.14
CA ALA A 152 9.64 7.29 -15.83
C ALA A 152 9.66 5.86 -16.43
N HIS A 153 8.97 4.92 -15.78
CA HIS A 153 8.79 3.54 -16.25
C HIS A 153 7.55 3.35 -17.15
N GLY A 154 6.83 4.43 -17.49
CA GLY A 154 5.61 4.35 -18.31
C GLY A 154 4.43 3.64 -17.64
N LEU A 155 4.43 3.54 -16.31
CA LEU A 155 3.41 2.88 -15.49
C LEU A 155 2.28 3.82 -15.07
N ALA A 156 2.52 5.12 -15.15
CA ALA A 156 1.57 6.18 -14.84
C ALA A 156 1.81 7.39 -15.75
N PRO A 157 0.82 8.27 -15.97
CA PRO A 157 1.05 9.55 -16.62
C PRO A 157 1.97 10.43 -15.75
N THR A 158 2.68 11.36 -16.39
CA THR A 158 3.33 12.44 -15.65
C THR A 158 2.26 13.33 -15.03
N LEU A 159 2.27 13.45 -13.71
CA LEU A 159 1.31 14.30 -12.98
C LEU A 159 1.93 15.67 -12.69
N GLY A 160 1.06 16.68 -12.67
CA GLY A 160 1.40 18.00 -12.15
C GLY A 160 1.58 17.99 -10.62
N ARG A 161 1.81 19.18 -10.06
CA ARG A 161 1.96 19.34 -8.61
C ARG A 161 0.70 18.84 -7.88
N LEU A 162 0.89 17.92 -6.95
CA LEU A 162 -0.19 17.45 -6.06
C LEU A 162 -0.67 18.59 -5.17
N ARG A 163 -2.00 18.71 -5.01
CA ARG A 163 -2.65 19.63 -4.08
C ARG A 163 -3.27 18.82 -2.95
N PHE A 164 -2.79 19.04 -1.73
CA PHE A 164 -3.34 18.43 -0.53
C PHE A 164 -4.39 19.36 0.09
N VAL A 165 -5.50 18.79 0.58
CA VAL A 165 -6.60 19.52 1.20
C VAL A 165 -6.49 19.38 2.73
N GLY A 166 -6.57 20.50 3.43
CA GLY A 166 -6.41 20.57 4.89
C GLY A 166 -4.93 20.65 5.33
N ALA A 167 -4.72 21.05 6.59
CA ALA A 167 -3.37 21.12 7.15
C ALA A 167 -2.74 19.74 7.30
N VAL A 168 -1.42 19.65 7.11
CA VAL A 168 -0.63 18.44 7.36
C VAL A 168 -0.65 18.13 8.86
N ARG A 169 -1.00 16.90 9.26
CA ARG A 169 -0.75 16.45 10.63
C ARG A 169 0.76 16.21 10.76
N ALA A 170 1.40 16.91 11.70
CA ALA A 170 2.78 16.68 12.10
C ALA A 170 2.89 15.41 12.94
#